data_AF-A0A5S4X476-F1
#
_entry.id   AF-A0A5S4X476-F1
#
_cell.length_a   1.000
_cell.length_b   1.000
_cell.length_c   1.000
_cell.angle_alpha   90.00
_cell.angle_beta   90.00
_cell.angle_gamma   90.00
#
_symmetry.space_group_name_H-M   'P 1'
#
loop_
_entity.id
_entity.type
_entity.pdbx_description
1 polymer ?
#
loop_
_entity_poly.entity_id
_entity_poly.type
_entity_poly.pdbx_seq_one_letter_code
_entity_poly.pdbx_strand_id
1 'polypeptide(L)'
;MTDASPPSTDRSPVPATPADAAAKLTALKADPAWTAALLQGQPAQTAEFHSLHAHAATGDSTDMAIAGKLQPGVIQNAEHLQNIGAAEMLRGLGMPDDVIKDTLNGTASTPKAFYDKIVSWKQNAMTDAEWTKKLMSGDRKARSQLAIANIIITTGPKENS
;
A
#
# COMPACT_ATOMS: atom_id res chain seq x y z
N MET A 1 45.37 -2.88 24.21
CA MET A 1 44.99 -1.47 24.14
C MET A 1 43.80 -1.35 23.21
N THR A 2 42.69 -0.92 23.78
CA THR A 2 41.36 -0.74 23.20
C THR A 2 41.24 0.54 22.36
N ASP A 3 40.13 0.61 21.60
CA ASP A 3 39.41 1.82 21.14
C ASP A 3 39.86 2.44 19.80
N ALA A 4 39.01 2.87 18.86
CA ALA A 4 37.54 2.85 18.75
C ALA A 4 37.19 3.07 17.26
N SER A 5 36.25 2.30 16.71
CA SER A 5 35.47 2.70 15.53
C SER A 5 34.06 3.08 16.02
N PRO A 6 33.47 4.17 15.52
CA PRO A 6 32.29 4.79 16.11
C PRO A 6 31.05 3.89 16.04
N PRO A 7 30.10 4.00 17.00
CA PRO A 7 28.81 3.34 16.90
C PRO A 7 28.08 3.91 15.69
N SER A 8 27.90 3.08 14.66
CA SER A 8 27.00 3.42 13.57
C SER A 8 25.59 3.43 14.15
N THR A 9 25.06 4.65 14.29
CA THR A 9 23.68 4.93 14.65
C THR A 9 22.76 4.07 13.79
N ASP A 10 22.20 3.04 14.41
CA ASP A 10 21.19 2.16 13.85
C ASP A 10 19.96 3.02 13.53
N ARG A 11 19.91 3.50 12.29
CA ARG A 11 18.78 4.23 11.74
C ARG A 11 17.68 3.19 11.57
N SER A 12 16.85 3.04 12.61
CA SER A 12 15.70 2.11 12.58
C SER A 12 14.99 2.25 11.24
N PRO A 13 14.73 1.14 10.53
CA PRO A 13 14.17 1.19 9.19
C PRO A 13 12.88 2.00 9.23
N VAL A 14 12.71 2.86 8.21
CA VAL A 14 11.41 3.46 7.92
C VAL A 14 10.39 2.32 7.93
N PRO A 15 9.30 2.41 8.70
CA PRO A 15 8.34 1.31 8.79
C PRO A 15 7.90 0.95 7.38
N ALA A 16 8.19 -0.29 6.98
CA ALA A 16 7.92 -0.76 5.63
C ALA A 16 6.42 -0.99 5.41
N THR A 17 5.63 -1.08 6.50
CA THR A 17 4.19 -1.33 6.43
C THR A 17 3.37 -0.44 7.37
N PRO A 18 2.07 -0.21 7.08
CA PRO A 18 1.14 0.43 8.02
C PRO A 18 1.05 -0.28 9.37
N ALA A 19 1.18 -1.60 9.39
CA ALA A 19 1.21 -2.41 10.62
C ALA A 19 2.47 -2.15 11.45
N ASP A 20 3.63 -2.02 10.80
CA ASP A 20 4.89 -1.63 11.47
C ASP A 20 4.82 -0.21 11.99
N ALA A 21 4.17 0.70 11.26
CA ALA A 21 3.94 2.06 11.72
C ALA A 21 3.03 2.10 12.96
N ALA A 22 1.96 1.31 12.98
CA ALA A 22 1.07 1.17 14.14
C ALA A 22 1.78 0.53 15.34
N ALA A 23 2.60 -0.50 15.12
CA ALA A 23 3.40 -1.15 16.15
C ALA A 23 4.46 -0.19 16.73
N LYS A 24 5.16 0.55 15.87
CA LYS A 24 6.14 1.57 16.28
C LYS A 24 5.47 2.71 17.05
N LEU A 25 4.31 3.18 16.59
CA LEU A 25 3.51 4.18 17.32
C LEU A 25 3.09 3.67 18.70
N THR A 26 2.71 2.40 18.81
CA THR A 26 2.34 1.77 20.09
C THR A 26 3.54 1.66 21.03
N ALA A 27 4.71 1.27 20.52
CA ALA A 27 5.94 1.22 21.29
C ALA A 27 6.38 2.61 21.79
N LEU A 28 6.29 3.64 20.93
CA LEU A 28 6.62 5.02 21.30
C LEU A 28 5.64 5.61 22.32
N LYS A 29 4.36 5.28 22.24
CA LYS A 29 3.35 5.66 23.25
C LYS A 29 3.59 5.01 24.62
N ALA A 30 4.28 3.86 24.65
CA ALA A 30 4.66 3.21 25.90
C ALA A 30 5.93 3.83 26.53
N ASP A 31 6.68 4.65 25.79
CA ASP A 31 7.83 5.41 26.30
C ASP A 31 7.35 6.72 26.97
N PRO A 32 7.53 6.87 28.30
CA PRO A 32 7.11 8.06 29.02
C PRO A 32 7.88 9.32 28.61
N ALA A 33 9.16 9.18 28.25
CA ALA A 33 10.01 10.30 27.87
C ALA A 33 9.62 10.84 26.49
N TRP A 34 9.37 9.94 25.54
CA TRP A 34 8.86 10.31 24.22
C TRP A 34 7.46 10.94 24.31
N THR A 35 6.57 10.36 25.13
CA THR A 35 5.20 10.88 25.30
C THR A 35 5.21 12.26 25.97
N ALA A 36 6.06 12.48 26.98
CA ALA A 36 6.22 13.80 27.59
C ALA A 36 6.76 14.84 26.59
N ALA A 37 7.73 14.47 25.75
CA ALA A 37 8.26 15.35 24.70
C ALA A 37 7.20 15.68 23.62
N LEU A 38 6.36 14.72 23.24
CA LEU A 38 5.23 14.94 22.34
C LEU A 38 4.20 15.91 22.96
N LEU A 39 3.83 15.71 24.23
CA LEU A 39 2.86 16.57 24.93
C LEU A 39 3.39 17.99 25.16
N GLN A 40 4.71 18.15 25.27
CA GLN A 40 5.38 19.46 25.30
C GLN A 40 5.49 20.11 23.91
N GLY A 41 5.02 19.43 22.84
CA GLY A 41 5.01 19.96 21.48
C GLY A 41 6.39 19.99 20.82
N GLN A 42 7.30 19.11 21.22
CA GLN A 42 8.62 19.05 20.58
C GLN A 42 8.49 18.71 19.08
N PRO A 43 9.14 19.47 18.18
CA PRO A 43 8.86 19.41 16.75
C PRO A 43 9.25 18.06 16.12
N ALA A 44 10.32 17.42 16.61
CA ALA A 44 10.75 16.12 16.09
C ALA A 44 9.73 15.00 16.40
N GLN A 45 9.27 14.92 17.65
CA GLN A 45 8.29 13.93 18.11
C GLN A 45 6.91 14.18 17.48
N THR A 46 6.54 15.44 17.28
CA THR A 46 5.29 15.82 16.61
C THR A 46 5.30 15.40 15.14
N ALA A 47 6.40 15.67 14.42
CA ALA A 47 6.56 15.24 13.04
C ALA A 47 6.58 13.70 12.90
N GLU A 48 7.27 13.02 13.80
CA GLU A 48 7.30 11.56 13.86
C GLU A 48 5.91 10.96 14.14
N PHE A 49 5.18 11.51 15.11
CA PHE A 49 3.81 11.10 15.42
C PHE A 49 2.89 11.27 14.21
N HIS A 50 2.89 12.44 13.56
CA HIS A 50 2.05 12.68 12.40
C HIS A 50 2.39 11.75 11.23
N SER A 51 3.68 11.52 10.99
CA SER A 51 4.15 10.60 9.94
C SER A 51 3.68 9.17 10.20
N LEU A 52 3.95 8.63 11.41
CA LEU A 52 3.56 7.27 11.79
C LEU A 52 2.05 7.10 11.84
N HIS A 53 1.32 8.10 12.34
CA HIS A 53 -0.14 8.07 12.40
C HIS A 53 -0.77 8.12 11.00
N ALA A 54 -0.26 8.96 10.10
CA ALA A 54 -0.72 9.00 8.72
C ALA A 54 -0.48 7.65 8.03
N HIS A 55 0.70 7.05 8.24
CA HIS A 55 1.07 5.77 7.66
C HIS A 55 0.22 4.60 8.22
N ALA A 56 -0.08 4.61 9.52
CA ALA A 56 -0.95 3.62 10.14
C ALA A 56 -2.42 3.76 9.66
N ALA A 57 -2.91 4.99 9.51
CA ALA A 57 -4.26 5.27 9.03
C ALA A 57 -4.50 4.80 7.59
N THR A 58 -3.45 4.69 6.76
CA THR A 58 -3.53 4.07 5.44
C THR A 58 -4.00 2.62 5.53
N GLY A 59 -3.58 1.86 6.55
CA GLY A 59 -4.02 0.48 6.77
C GLY A 59 -5.53 0.36 6.97
N ASP A 60 -6.11 1.25 7.77
CA ASP A 60 -7.58 1.31 7.99
C ASP A 60 -8.33 1.67 6.69
N SER A 61 -7.77 2.60 5.91
CA SER A 61 -8.34 2.97 4.60
C SER A 61 -8.29 1.80 3.62
N THR A 62 -7.19 1.07 3.57
CA THR A 62 -7.03 -0.11 2.70
C THR A 62 -8.00 -1.21 3.09
N ASP A 63 -8.18 -1.49 4.38
CA ASP A 63 -9.16 -2.48 4.85
C ASP A 63 -10.60 -2.11 4.45
N MET A 64 -10.95 -0.83 4.53
CA MET A 64 -12.23 -0.34 4.02
C MET A 64 -12.34 -0.51 2.51
N ALA A 65 -11.28 -0.24 1.75
CA ALA A 65 -11.27 -0.37 0.30
C ALA A 65 -11.46 -1.83 -0.14
N ILE A 66 -10.78 -2.77 0.54
CA ILE A 66 -10.93 -4.22 0.32
C ILE A 66 -12.37 -4.66 0.59
N ALA A 67 -12.97 -4.16 1.68
CA ALA A 67 -14.37 -4.39 2.00
C ALA A 67 -15.36 -3.70 1.06
N GLY A 68 -14.89 -2.93 0.07
CA GLY A 68 -15.73 -2.16 -0.86
C GLY A 68 -16.47 -1.00 -0.19
N LYS A 69 -16.00 -0.54 0.97
CA LYS A 69 -16.63 0.52 1.76
C LYS A 69 -16.02 1.88 1.44
N LEU A 70 -16.88 2.89 1.33
CA LEU A 70 -16.47 4.28 1.23
C LEU A 70 -15.96 4.79 2.57
N GLN A 71 -14.99 5.71 2.52
CA GLN A 71 -14.54 6.43 3.71
C GLN A 71 -15.69 7.28 4.30
N PRO A 72 -15.70 7.54 5.61
CA PRO A 72 -16.67 8.44 6.21
C PRO A 72 -16.51 9.86 5.63
N GLY A 73 -17.65 10.48 5.26
CA GLY A 73 -17.69 11.83 4.68
C GLY A 73 -18.23 11.85 3.25
N VAL A 74 -18.64 13.04 2.81
CA VAL A 74 -19.23 13.25 1.47
C VAL A 74 -18.16 13.23 0.38
N ILE A 75 -16.94 13.67 0.70
CA ILE A 75 -15.82 13.73 -0.23
C ILE A 75 -14.98 12.46 -0.05
N GLN A 76 -14.88 11.68 -1.12
CA GLN A 76 -14.05 10.48 -1.17
C GLN A 76 -12.69 10.83 -1.76
N ASN A 77 -11.61 10.34 -1.13
CA ASN A 77 -10.30 10.42 -1.76
C ASN A 77 -10.31 9.60 -3.06
N ALA A 78 -9.81 10.19 -4.15
CA ALA A 78 -9.69 9.53 -5.45
C ALA A 78 -8.86 8.24 -5.37
N GLU A 79 -7.80 8.24 -4.55
CA GLU A 79 -6.97 7.06 -4.28
C GLU A 79 -7.77 5.96 -3.59
N HIS A 80 -8.62 6.30 -2.62
CA HIS A 80 -9.49 5.32 -1.95
C HIS A 80 -10.46 4.65 -2.93
N LEU A 81 -11.08 5.43 -3.81
CA LEU A 81 -11.96 4.89 -4.86
C LEU A 81 -11.20 3.99 -5.85
N GLN A 82 -9.96 4.35 -6.17
CA GLN A 82 -9.09 3.50 -6.99
C GLN A 82 -8.76 2.19 -6.27
N ASN A 83 -8.46 2.24 -4.98
CA ASN A 83 -8.17 1.07 -4.16
C ASN A 83 -9.38 0.13 -4.05
N ILE A 84 -10.61 0.64 -3.97
CA ILE A 84 -11.83 -0.19 -4.03
C ILE A 84 -11.90 -0.94 -5.38
N GLY A 85 -11.77 -0.22 -6.49
CA GLY A 85 -11.83 -0.82 -7.82
C GLY A 85 -10.68 -1.81 -8.08
N ALA A 86 -9.50 -1.51 -7.54
CA ALA A 86 -8.35 -2.40 -7.58
C ALA A 86 -8.60 -3.66 -6.73
N ALA A 87 -9.07 -3.53 -5.49
CA ALA A 87 -9.41 -4.68 -4.66
C ALA A 87 -10.48 -5.58 -5.30
N GLU A 88 -11.52 -5.00 -5.91
CA GLU A 88 -12.55 -5.75 -6.64
C GLU A 88 -11.95 -6.51 -7.83
N MET A 89 -11.09 -5.86 -8.62
CA MET A 89 -10.39 -6.49 -9.74
C MET A 89 -9.49 -7.62 -9.26
N LEU A 90 -8.66 -7.37 -8.24
CA LEU A 90 -7.71 -8.34 -7.70
C LEU A 90 -8.43 -9.57 -7.13
N ARG A 91 -9.55 -9.35 -6.44
CA ARG A 91 -10.43 -10.43 -5.97
C ARG A 91 -11.06 -11.20 -7.13
N GLY A 92 -11.50 -10.51 -8.18
CA GLY A 92 -12.01 -11.14 -9.40
C GLY A 92 -10.98 -12.02 -10.12
N LEU A 93 -9.68 -11.77 -9.90
CA LEU A 93 -8.57 -12.58 -10.39
C LEU A 93 -8.16 -13.72 -9.42
N GLY A 94 -8.88 -13.86 -8.31
CA GLY A 94 -8.66 -14.88 -7.29
C GLY A 94 -7.52 -14.59 -6.32
N MET A 95 -7.17 -13.31 -6.12
CA MET A 95 -6.20 -12.93 -5.09
C MET A 95 -6.85 -13.00 -3.70
N PRO A 96 -6.17 -13.60 -2.70
CA PRO A 96 -6.64 -13.58 -1.33
C PRO A 96 -6.47 -12.17 -0.71
N ASP A 97 -7.39 -11.79 0.18
CA ASP A 97 -7.52 -10.41 0.68
C ASP A 97 -6.28 -9.90 1.44
N ASP A 98 -5.50 -10.79 2.06
CA ASP A 98 -4.22 -10.47 2.71
C ASP A 98 -3.17 -9.98 1.70
N VAL A 99 -3.06 -10.65 0.56
CA VAL A 99 -2.17 -10.23 -0.54
C VAL A 99 -2.68 -8.95 -1.20
N ILE A 100 -4.00 -8.77 -1.32
CA ILE A 100 -4.59 -7.51 -1.81
C ILE A 100 -4.19 -6.36 -0.87
N LYS A 101 -4.27 -6.58 0.45
CA LYS A 101 -3.87 -5.60 1.46
C LYS A 101 -2.42 -5.18 1.32
N ASP A 102 -1.51 -6.15 1.21
CA ASP A 102 -0.09 -5.83 1.04
C ASP A 102 0.20 -5.13 -0.31
N THR A 103 -0.54 -5.49 -1.37
CA THR A 103 -0.41 -4.84 -2.69
C THR A 103 -0.85 -3.38 -2.65
N LEU A 104 -2.00 -3.10 -2.03
CA LEU A 104 -2.55 -1.74 -1.92
C LEU A 104 -1.77 -0.85 -0.95
N ASN A 105 -1.15 -1.44 0.07
CA ASN A 105 -0.29 -0.71 0.99
C ASN A 105 1.10 -0.39 0.38
N GLY A 106 1.38 -0.84 -0.84
CA GLY A 106 2.68 -0.65 -1.50
C GLY A 106 3.81 -1.47 -0.86
N THR A 107 3.46 -2.50 -0.09
CA THR A 107 4.39 -3.31 0.71
C THR A 107 4.65 -4.68 0.10
N ALA A 108 3.75 -5.16 -0.76
CA ALA A 108 3.96 -6.41 -1.48
C ALA A 108 4.81 -6.20 -2.73
N SER A 109 5.95 -6.89 -2.75
CA SER A 109 6.39 -7.48 -4.01
C SER A 109 5.31 -8.44 -4.52
N THR A 110 4.81 -8.21 -5.74
CA THR A 110 3.76 -9.00 -6.39
C THR A 110 4.11 -10.50 -6.38
N PRO A 111 3.32 -11.39 -5.75
CA PRO A 111 3.63 -12.83 -5.80
C PRO A 111 3.76 -13.32 -7.24
N LYS A 112 4.81 -14.08 -7.56
CA LYS A 112 5.12 -14.47 -8.95
C LYS A 112 3.93 -15.12 -9.68
N ALA A 113 3.19 -16.00 -9.01
CA ALA A 113 2.01 -16.64 -9.60
C ALA A 113 0.91 -15.64 -10.00
N PHE A 114 0.81 -14.51 -9.30
CA PHE A 114 -0.15 -13.46 -9.60
C PHE A 114 0.38 -12.49 -10.67
N TYR A 115 1.68 -12.18 -10.65
CA TYR A 115 2.33 -11.49 -11.77
C TYR A 115 2.06 -12.23 -13.09
N ASP A 116 2.28 -13.55 -13.11
CA ASP A 116 2.06 -14.39 -14.29
C ASP A 116 0.58 -14.38 -14.73
N LYS A 117 -0.38 -14.36 -13.78
CA LYS A 117 -1.82 -14.19 -14.07
C LYS A 117 -2.16 -12.84 -14.66
N ILE A 118 -1.58 -11.74 -14.17
CA ILE A 118 -1.82 -10.39 -14.70
C ILE A 118 -1.23 -10.24 -16.10
N VAL A 119 -0.05 -10.80 -16.34
CA VAL A 119 0.55 -10.85 -17.68
C VAL A 119 -0.37 -11.60 -18.64
N SER A 120 -0.84 -12.78 -18.24
CA SER A 120 -1.77 -13.58 -19.07
C SER A 120 -3.11 -12.87 -19.29
N TRP A 121 -3.70 -12.28 -18.24
CA TRP A 121 -4.91 -11.49 -18.35
C TRP A 121 -4.74 -10.33 -19.33
N LYS A 122 -3.65 -9.56 -19.23
CA LYS A 122 -3.39 -8.42 -20.11
C LYS A 122 -3.24 -8.88 -21.56
N GLN A 123 -2.54 -9.98 -21.80
CA GLN A 123 -2.42 -10.56 -23.15
C GLN A 123 -3.80 -10.94 -23.72
N ASN A 124 -4.64 -11.61 -22.93
CA ASN A 124 -5.99 -12.01 -23.35
C ASN A 124 -6.93 -10.81 -23.54
N ALA A 125 -6.86 -9.80 -22.65
CA ALA A 125 -7.67 -8.59 -22.77
C ALA A 125 -7.32 -7.78 -24.02
N MET A 126 -6.03 -7.73 -24.40
CA MET A 126 -5.56 -7.04 -25.59
C MET A 126 -5.94 -7.75 -26.91
N THR A 127 -6.30 -9.03 -26.87
CA THR A 127 -6.84 -9.76 -28.02
C THR A 127 -8.37 -9.80 -28.04
N ASP A 128 -9.03 -9.41 -26.95
CA ASP A 128 -10.49 -9.24 -26.88
C ASP A 128 -10.92 -7.95 -27.59
N ALA A 129 -11.64 -8.11 -28.71
CA ALA A 129 -12.12 -7.01 -29.54
C ALA A 129 -13.14 -6.12 -28.82
N GLU A 130 -14.00 -6.68 -27.96
CA GLU A 130 -14.98 -5.90 -27.21
C GLU A 130 -14.31 -5.06 -26.13
N TRP A 131 -13.36 -5.66 -25.39
CA TRP A 131 -12.61 -4.95 -24.37
C TRP A 131 -11.74 -3.85 -25.00
N THR A 132 -11.06 -4.14 -26.10
CA THR A 132 -10.24 -3.16 -26.82
C THR A 132 -11.08 -2.00 -27.35
N LYS A 133 -12.28 -2.28 -27.88
CA LYS A 133 -13.21 -1.23 -28.29
C LYS A 133 -13.61 -0.33 -27.13
N LYS A 134 -13.93 -0.90 -25.96
CA LYS A 134 -14.25 -0.13 -24.73
C LYS A 134 -13.06 0.73 -24.31
N LEU A 135 -11.85 0.19 -24.32
CA LEU A 135 -10.63 0.94 -24.00
C LEU A 135 -10.43 2.13 -24.95
N MET A 136 -10.58 1.91 -26.27
CA MET A 136 -10.40 2.95 -27.30
C MET A 136 -11.49 4.02 -27.24
N SER A 137 -12.72 3.67 -26.87
CA SER A 137 -13.80 4.65 -26.62
C SER A 137 -13.64 5.40 -25.30
N GLY A 138 -12.59 5.12 -24.53
CA GLY A 138 -12.30 5.81 -23.27
C GLY A 138 -13.10 5.32 -22.08
N ASP A 139 -13.59 4.08 -22.11
CA ASP A 139 -14.26 3.46 -20.98
C ASP A 139 -13.37 3.52 -19.73
N ARG A 140 -13.91 4.07 -18.65
CA ARG A 140 -13.16 4.33 -17.42
C ARG A 140 -12.68 3.03 -16.78
N LYS A 141 -13.50 1.98 -16.80
CA LYS A 141 -13.18 0.69 -16.19
C LYS A 141 -12.05 0.00 -16.97
N ALA A 142 -12.13 -0.04 -18.29
CA ALA A 142 -11.07 -0.61 -19.13
C ALA A 142 -9.73 0.13 -18.97
N ARG A 143 -9.74 1.47 -18.88
CA ARG A 143 -8.54 2.27 -18.62
C ARG A 143 -7.93 2.00 -17.25
N SER A 144 -8.76 1.95 -16.21
CA SER A 144 -8.31 1.62 -14.85
C SER A 144 -7.70 0.23 -14.78
N GLN A 145 -8.33 -0.77 -15.39
CA GLN A 145 -7.80 -2.14 -15.45
C GLN A 145 -6.43 -2.21 -16.14
N LEU A 146 -6.27 -1.52 -17.29
CA LEU A 146 -4.99 -1.47 -17.99
C LEU A 146 -3.91 -0.75 -17.19
N ALA A 147 -4.25 0.37 -16.54
CA ALA A 147 -3.32 1.12 -15.69
C ALA A 147 -2.82 0.27 -14.53
N ILE A 148 -3.72 -0.41 -13.82
CA ILE A 148 -3.38 -1.32 -12.71
C ILE A 148 -2.48 -2.45 -13.19
N ALA A 149 -2.85 -3.13 -14.28
CA ALA A 149 -2.02 -4.20 -14.83
C ALA A 149 -0.63 -3.71 -15.25
N ASN A 150 -0.53 -2.52 -15.83
CA ASN A 150 0.76 -1.93 -16.18
C ASN A 150 1.61 -1.65 -14.94
N ILE A 151 1.04 -1.05 -13.89
CA ILE A 151 1.74 -0.80 -12.63
C ILE A 151 2.31 -2.11 -12.09
N ILE A 152 1.47 -3.14 -11.93
CA ILE A 152 1.88 -4.45 -11.39
C ILE A 152 2.98 -5.10 -12.24
N ILE A 153 2.87 -5.03 -13.57
CA ILE A 153 3.89 -5.58 -14.48
C ILE A 153 5.20 -4.81 -14.36
N THR A 154 5.15 -3.48 -14.23
CA THR A 154 6.35 -2.65 -14.09
C THR A 154 7.04 -2.80 -12.74
N THR A 155 6.27 -3.06 -11.67
CA THR A 155 6.82 -3.32 -10.33
C THR A 155 7.52 -4.69 -10.26
N GLY A 156 7.14 -5.63 -11.13
CA GLY A 156 7.76 -6.95 -11.22
C GLY A 156 7.31 -7.94 -10.15
N PRO A 157 7.66 -9.23 -10.29
CA PRO A 157 7.38 -10.25 -9.29
C PRO A 157 8.31 -10.13 -8.08
N LYS A 158 7.89 -10.66 -6.92
CA LYS A 158 8.75 -10.89 -5.77
C LYS A 158 9.89 -11.84 -6.11
N GLU A 159 11.13 -11.36 -6.01
CA GLU A 159 12.30 -12.23 -5.98
C GLU A 159 12.33 -12.94 -4.63
N ASN A 160 12.36 -14.27 -4.64
CA ASN A 160 12.52 -15.06 -3.43
C ASN A 160 13.87 -14.70 -2.79
N SER A 161 13.84 -14.01 -1.65
CA SER A 161 14.94 -14.01 -0.67
C SER A 161 14.65 -15.04 0.40
#